data_AF-A0A090MIM9-F1
#
_entry.id   AF-A0A090MIM9-F1
#
_cell.length_a   1.000
_cell.length_b   1.000
_cell.length_c   1.000
_cell.angle_alpha   90.00
_cell.angle_beta   90.00
_cell.angle_gamma   90.00
#
_symmetry.space_group_name_H-M   'P 1'
#
loop_
_entity.id
_entity.type
_entity.pdbx_description
1 polymer ?
#
loop_
_entity_poly.entity_id
_entity_poly.type
_entity_poly.pdbx_seq_one_letter_code
_entity_poly.pdbx_strand_id
1 'polypeptide(L)'
;MAHELGLFDSTTYVKHRKLRHSYDLTAWSLFHWQCTLSFQFQTAPLLQTPPQTPLPDPDLNADWYTQIWLKYPSTSVLVPMQCHYTFKTRAEFSLILHAAMLQASTNESDNQVVQGGPGRILETVKKLETWYRTLPDTLLPSNIVFPSQLKLQ
;
A
#
# COMPACT_ATOMS: atom_id res chain seq x y z
N MET A 1 -0.02 -13.56 -17.48
CA MET A 1 0.22 -12.12 -17.77
C MET A 1 1.10 -11.40 -16.74
N ALA A 2 0.64 -10.99 -15.54
CA ALA A 2 1.48 -10.17 -14.64
C ALA A 2 2.79 -10.86 -14.19
N HIS A 3 2.73 -12.17 -13.95
CA HIS A 3 3.90 -12.99 -13.61
C HIS A 3 4.84 -13.19 -14.82
N GLU A 4 4.29 -13.39 -16.03
CA GLU A 4 5.08 -13.47 -17.28
C GLU A 4 5.83 -12.17 -17.59
N LEU A 5 5.27 -11.03 -17.18
CA LEU A 5 5.91 -9.72 -17.32
C LEU A 5 6.99 -9.46 -16.25
N GLY A 6 7.20 -10.37 -15.30
CA GLY A 6 8.14 -10.18 -14.19
C GLY A 6 7.83 -8.95 -13.35
N LEU A 7 6.54 -8.57 -13.26
CA LEU A 7 6.13 -7.27 -12.73
C LEU A 7 6.44 -7.11 -11.23
N PHE A 8 6.42 -8.21 -10.48
CA PHE A 8 6.70 -8.22 -9.04
C PHE A 8 8.17 -8.45 -8.70
N ASP A 9 8.99 -8.78 -9.71
CA ASP A 9 10.43 -8.98 -9.56
C ASP A 9 11.18 -7.65 -9.53
N SER A 10 12.46 -7.69 -9.16
CA SER A 10 13.29 -6.49 -9.16
C SER A 10 13.41 -5.89 -10.55
N THR A 11 13.03 -4.62 -10.70
CA THR A 11 13.08 -3.89 -11.98
C THR A 11 14.45 -3.24 -12.25
N THR A 12 15.48 -3.62 -11.49
CA THR A 12 16.86 -3.11 -11.60
C THR A 12 17.48 -3.32 -12.99
N TYR A 13 17.02 -4.32 -13.74
CA TYR A 13 17.44 -4.57 -15.13
C TYR A 13 16.86 -3.56 -16.14
N VAL A 14 15.75 -2.89 -15.82
CA VAL A 14 15.06 -1.95 -16.72
C VAL A 14 15.81 -0.62 -16.72
N LYS A 15 16.64 -0.35 -17.73
CA LYS A 15 17.49 0.86 -17.78
C LYS A 15 16.70 2.17 -17.93
N HIS A 16 15.53 2.14 -18.56
CA HIS A 16 14.75 3.34 -18.82
C HIS A 16 13.94 3.76 -17.57
N ARG A 17 14.31 4.88 -16.95
CA ARG A 17 13.76 5.35 -15.66
C ARG A 17 12.24 5.41 -15.60
N LYS A 18 11.60 6.08 -16.57
CA LYS A 18 10.12 6.20 -16.60
C LYS A 18 9.43 4.85 -16.75
N LEU A 19 10.04 3.94 -17.53
CA LEU A 19 9.49 2.61 -17.73
C LEU A 19 9.59 1.80 -16.43
N ARG A 20 10.74 1.87 -15.75
CA ARG A 20 10.93 1.28 -14.41
C ARG A 20 9.88 1.78 -13.42
N HIS A 21 9.71 3.09 -13.28
CA HIS A 21 8.72 3.67 -12.37
C HIS A 21 7.30 3.19 -12.71
N SER A 22 6.95 3.08 -14.00
CA SER A 22 5.63 2.58 -14.41
C SER A 22 5.42 1.11 -14.03
N TYR A 23 6.44 0.26 -14.12
CA TYR A 23 6.38 -1.13 -13.69
C TYR A 23 6.20 -1.21 -12.18
N ASP A 24 7.04 -0.50 -11.41
CA ASP A 24 6.98 -0.51 -9.95
C ASP A 24 5.62 0.00 -9.45
N LEU A 25 5.13 1.13 -10.00
CA LEU A 25 3.82 1.69 -9.66
C LEU A 25 2.69 0.69 -9.95
N THR A 26 2.75 0.01 -11.10
CA THR A 26 1.75 -0.99 -11.48
C THR A 26 1.79 -2.21 -10.57
N ALA A 27 3.00 -2.67 -10.21
CA ALA A 27 3.20 -3.78 -9.27
C ALA A 27 2.56 -3.48 -7.90
N TRP A 28 2.86 -2.31 -7.33
CA TRP A 28 2.30 -1.86 -6.06
C TRP A 28 0.79 -1.64 -6.13
N SER A 29 0.28 -1.10 -7.24
CA SER A 29 -1.16 -0.90 -7.45
C SER A 29 -1.92 -2.22 -7.51
N LEU A 30 -1.40 -3.21 -8.25
CA LEU A 30 -2.00 -4.55 -8.34
C LEU A 30 -1.92 -5.30 -7.01
N PHE A 31 -0.79 -5.17 -6.29
CA PHE A 31 -0.66 -5.75 -4.96
C PHE A 31 -1.68 -5.16 -3.98
N HIS A 32 -1.83 -3.84 -3.92
CA HIS A 32 -2.86 -3.17 -3.11
C HIS A 32 -4.26 -3.66 -3.49
N TRP A 33 -4.58 -3.65 -4.78
CA TRP A 33 -5.87 -4.09 -5.30
C TRP A 33 -6.21 -5.53 -4.90
N GLN A 34 -5.26 -6.47 -5.05
CA GLN A 34 -5.50 -7.84 -4.60
C GLN A 34 -5.79 -7.86 -3.10
N CYS A 35 -5.03 -7.11 -2.28
CA CYS A 35 -5.16 -7.20 -0.83
C CYS A 35 -6.55 -6.70 -0.39
N THR A 36 -7.02 -5.63 -1.01
CA THR A 36 -8.38 -5.11 -0.78
C THR A 36 -9.44 -6.14 -1.16
N LEU A 37 -9.34 -6.77 -2.32
CA LEU A 37 -10.32 -7.77 -2.75
C LEU A 37 -10.27 -9.05 -1.90
N SER A 38 -9.07 -9.56 -1.61
CA SER A 38 -8.90 -10.75 -0.78
C SER A 38 -9.46 -10.54 0.61
N PHE A 39 -9.22 -9.38 1.22
CA PHE A 39 -9.83 -9.04 2.50
C PHE A 39 -11.35 -8.95 2.41
N GLN A 40 -11.89 -8.22 1.42
CA GLN A 40 -13.33 -8.01 1.26
C GLN A 40 -14.09 -9.32 1.02
N PHE A 41 -13.52 -10.24 0.26
CA PHE A 41 -14.12 -11.54 -0.04
C PHE A 41 -13.67 -12.67 0.89
N GLN A 42 -12.87 -12.36 1.91
CA GLN A 42 -12.30 -13.32 2.86
C GLN A 42 -11.57 -14.49 2.17
N THR A 43 -10.85 -14.20 1.09
CA THR A 43 -10.06 -15.19 0.36
C THR A 43 -8.58 -15.08 0.71
N ALA A 44 -7.86 -16.18 0.55
CA ALA A 44 -6.40 -16.16 0.67
C ALA A 44 -5.78 -15.23 -0.39
N PRO A 45 -4.75 -14.44 -0.04
CA PRO A 45 -4.07 -13.59 -1.01
C PRO A 45 -3.38 -14.46 -2.08
N LEU A 46 -3.51 -14.06 -3.34
CA LEU A 46 -2.92 -14.81 -4.47
C LEU A 46 -1.39 -14.67 -4.49
N LEU A 47 -0.88 -13.44 -4.39
CA LEU A 47 0.55 -13.21 -4.25
C LEU A 47 1.00 -13.58 -2.83
N GLN A 48 2.07 -14.37 -2.72
CA GLN A 48 2.65 -14.79 -1.44
C GLN A 48 3.63 -13.78 -0.87
N THR A 49 4.15 -12.89 -1.72
CA THR A 49 5.10 -11.85 -1.35
C THR A 49 4.70 -10.52 -1.96
N PRO A 50 5.04 -9.39 -1.31
CA PRO A 50 4.91 -8.07 -1.92
C PRO A 50 5.86 -7.89 -3.12
N PRO A 51 5.69 -6.81 -3.91
CA PRO A 51 6.66 -6.42 -4.93
C PRO A 51 8.07 -6.28 -4.33
N GLN A 52 9.09 -6.78 -5.04
CA GLN A 52 10.48 -6.76 -4.56
C GLN A 52 11.12 -5.37 -4.57
N THR A 53 10.63 -4.46 -5.41
CA THR A 53 11.09 -3.07 -5.42
C THR A 53 10.44 -2.29 -4.26
N PRO A 54 11.20 -1.75 -3.31
CA PRO A 54 10.64 -0.97 -2.20
C PRO A 54 10.01 0.33 -2.70
N LEU A 55 9.01 0.83 -1.97
CA LEU A 55 8.48 2.16 -2.21
C LEU A 55 9.52 3.22 -1.85
N PRO A 56 9.81 4.17 -2.74
CA PRO A 56 10.77 5.22 -2.44
C PRO A 56 10.19 6.21 -1.42
N ASP A 57 11.06 7.01 -0.81
CA ASP A 57 10.60 8.06 0.10
C ASP A 57 9.98 9.22 -0.72
N PRO A 58 8.71 9.62 -0.48
CA PRO A 58 8.06 10.71 -1.19
C PRO A 58 8.80 12.05 -1.08
N ASP A 59 9.49 12.31 0.04
CA ASP A 59 10.21 13.56 0.29
C ASP A 59 11.54 13.61 -0.48
N LEU A 60 12.18 12.45 -0.66
CA LEU A 60 13.47 12.34 -1.36
C LEU A 60 13.31 12.05 -2.85
N ASN A 61 12.21 11.42 -3.27
CA ASN A 61 12.02 10.86 -4.62
C ASN A 61 10.65 11.29 -5.18
N ALA A 62 10.35 12.59 -5.08
CA ALA A 62 9.07 13.14 -5.54
C ALA A 62 8.81 12.87 -7.04
N ASP A 63 9.85 12.70 -7.87
CA ASP A 63 9.73 12.42 -9.31
C ASP A 63 9.32 10.98 -9.62
N TRP A 64 9.42 10.06 -8.66
CA TRP A 64 8.88 8.71 -8.78
C TRP A 64 7.36 8.71 -8.74
N TYR A 65 6.78 9.60 -7.93
CA TYR A 65 5.34 9.70 -7.75
C TYR A 65 4.72 10.68 -8.73
N THR A 66 3.59 10.30 -9.31
CA THR A 66 2.80 11.24 -10.13
C THR A 66 2.13 12.26 -9.23
N GLN A 67 2.34 13.54 -9.52
CA GLN A 67 1.63 14.64 -8.88
C GLN A 67 0.46 15.11 -9.73
N ILE A 68 -0.74 15.11 -9.15
CA ILE A 68 -1.96 15.66 -9.76
C ILE A 68 -2.27 17.01 -9.10
N TRP A 69 -2.56 18.00 -9.93
CA TRP A 69 -2.94 19.35 -9.52
C TRP A 69 -4.38 19.62 -9.93
N LEU A 70 -5.18 20.11 -8.98
CA LEU A 70 -6.58 20.44 -9.21
C LEU A 70 -6.75 21.95 -9.33
N LYS A 71 -7.49 22.39 -10.35
CA LYS A 71 -7.91 23.78 -10.53
C LYS A 71 -9.39 23.90 -10.20
N TYR A 72 -9.72 24.50 -9.06
CA TYR A 72 -11.11 24.80 -8.72
C TYR A 72 -11.56 26.09 -9.41
N PRO A 73 -12.81 26.17 -9.92
CA PRO A 73 -13.32 27.38 -10.55
C PRO A 73 -13.31 28.61 -9.62
N SER A 74 -13.42 28.38 -8.30
CA SER A 74 -13.47 29.40 -7.27
C SER A 74 -12.09 29.92 -6.81
N THR A 75 -10.99 29.29 -7.25
CA THR A 75 -9.64 29.65 -6.81
C THR A 75 -8.72 29.88 -8.00
N SER A 76 -7.90 30.93 -7.95
CA SER A 76 -6.86 31.16 -8.96
C SER A 76 -5.63 30.25 -8.80
N VAL A 77 -5.52 29.55 -7.67
CA VAL A 77 -4.38 28.71 -7.30
C VAL A 77 -4.65 27.23 -7.62
N LEU A 78 -3.61 26.51 -8.04
CA LEU A 78 -3.65 25.06 -8.19
C LEU A 78 -3.45 24.38 -6.83
N VAL A 79 -4.33 23.43 -6.51
CA VAL A 79 -4.24 22.68 -5.25
C VAL A 79 -3.60 21.31 -5.52
N PRO A 80 -2.49 20.95 -4.85
CA PRO A 80 -1.87 19.65 -5.00
C PRO A 80 -2.72 18.57 -4.33
N MET A 81 -2.99 17.47 -5.03
CA MET A 81 -3.78 16.35 -4.47
C MET A 81 -2.99 15.46 -3.49
N GLN A 82 -1.66 15.67 -3.38
CA GLN A 82 -0.76 14.91 -2.49
C GLN A 82 -0.88 13.39 -2.66
N CYS A 83 -1.00 12.94 -3.92
CA CYS A 83 -1.20 11.55 -4.27
C CYS A 83 -0.05 10.64 -3.81
N HIS A 84 1.16 11.19 -3.69
CA HIS A 84 2.37 10.47 -3.29
C HIS A 84 2.26 9.89 -1.87
N TYR A 85 1.94 10.71 -0.87
CA TYR A 85 1.77 10.25 0.51
C TYR A 85 0.60 9.28 0.62
N THR A 86 -0.52 9.59 -0.05
CA THR A 86 -1.71 8.72 -0.03
C THR A 86 -1.39 7.34 -0.60
N PHE A 87 -0.66 7.29 -1.72
CA PHE A 87 -0.27 6.03 -2.37
C PHE A 87 0.66 5.20 -1.49
N LYS A 88 1.76 5.81 -0.99
CA LYS A 88 2.72 5.12 -0.11
C LYS A 88 2.02 4.55 1.12
N THR A 89 1.22 5.38 1.79
CA THR A 89 0.48 5.00 3.00
C THR A 89 -0.47 3.83 2.76
N ARG A 90 -1.20 3.82 1.63
CA ARG A 90 -2.08 2.68 1.25
C ARG A 90 -1.30 1.41 0.98
N ALA A 91 -0.16 1.52 0.32
CA ALA A 91 0.67 0.38 0.01
C ALA A 91 1.31 -0.21 1.27
N GLU A 92 1.77 0.63 2.21
CA GLU A 92 2.24 0.21 3.54
C GLU A 92 1.14 -0.48 4.34
N PHE A 93 -0.08 0.06 4.36
CA PHE A 93 -1.24 -0.60 4.95
C PHE A 93 -1.49 -1.97 4.33
N SER A 94 -1.34 -2.08 3.00
CA SER A 94 -1.53 -3.34 2.27
C SER A 94 -0.52 -4.40 2.69
N LEU A 95 0.70 -4.02 3.07
CA LEU A 95 1.69 -4.97 3.60
C LEU A 95 1.23 -5.58 4.93
N ILE A 96 0.68 -4.75 5.82
CA ILE A 96 0.18 -5.21 7.13
C ILE A 96 -1.02 -6.14 6.92
N LEU A 97 -1.95 -5.72 6.05
CA LEU A 97 -3.13 -6.51 5.72
C LEU A 97 -2.76 -7.85 5.06
N HIS A 98 -1.84 -7.82 4.09
CA HIS A 98 -1.33 -9.00 3.40
C HIS A 98 -0.71 -10.01 4.36
N ALA A 99 0.16 -9.54 5.26
CA ALA A 99 0.77 -10.40 6.27
C ALA A 99 -0.30 -11.04 7.17
N ALA A 100 -1.29 -10.28 7.64
CA ALA A 100 -2.36 -10.79 8.47
C ALA A 100 -3.22 -11.85 7.74
N MET A 101 -3.56 -11.61 6.47
CA MET A 101 -4.32 -12.58 5.66
C MET A 101 -3.53 -13.86 5.38
N LEU A 102 -2.22 -13.76 5.14
CA LEU A 102 -1.38 -14.94 4.94
C LEU A 102 -1.32 -15.80 6.21
N GLN A 103 -1.20 -15.16 7.38
CA GLN A 103 -1.27 -15.85 8.66
C GLN A 103 -2.63 -16.51 8.90
N ALA A 104 -3.73 -15.85 8.52
CA ALA A 104 -5.08 -16.36 8.70
C ALA A 104 -5.46 -17.48 7.71
N SER A 105 -4.83 -17.51 6.54
CA SER A 105 -5.08 -18.53 5.50
C SER A 105 -4.18 -19.77 5.61
N THR A 106 -3.23 -19.77 6.55
CA THR A 106 -2.39 -20.94 6.79
C THR A 106 -3.23 -22.03 7.45
N ASN A 107 -3.24 -23.23 6.85
CA ASN A 107 -3.95 -24.40 7.38
C ASN A 107 -3.26 -24.92 8.65
N GLU A 108 -3.56 -24.30 9.78
CA GLU A 108 -3.09 -24.72 11.09
C GLU A 108 -4.09 -25.67 11.76
N SER A 109 -3.58 -26.63 12.53
CA SER A 109 -4.44 -27.44 13.40
C SER A 109 -5.11 -26.55 14.46
N ASP A 110 -6.32 -26.89 14.91
CA ASP A 110 -7.06 -26.13 15.94
C ASP A 110 -6.21 -25.79 17.18
N ASN A 111 -5.33 -26.69 17.61
CA ASN A 111 -4.44 -26.47 18.75
C ASN A 111 -3.40 -25.34 18.53
N GLN A 112 -2.92 -25.16 17.30
CA GLN A 112 -1.95 -24.11 16.94
C GLN A 112 -2.63 -22.74 16.85
N VAL A 113 -3.85 -22.70 16.33
CA VAL A 113 -4.67 -21.48 16.25
C VAL A 113 -4.99 -20.94 17.64
N VAL A 114 -5.39 -21.82 18.58
CA VAL A 114 -5.75 -21.42 19.96
C VAL A 114 -4.54 -20.88 20.74
N GLN A 115 -3.35 -21.46 20.54
CA GLN A 115 -2.13 -21.05 21.27
C GLN A 115 -1.45 -19.82 20.66
N GLY A 116 -1.41 -19.72 19.32
CA GLY A 116 -0.70 -18.67 18.60
C GLY A 116 -1.56 -17.47 18.17
N GLY A 117 -2.88 -17.64 18.08
CA GLY A 117 -3.83 -16.65 17.56
C GLY A 117 -3.77 -15.30 18.27
N PRO A 118 -3.89 -15.22 19.61
CA PRO A 118 -3.85 -13.95 20.33
C PRO A 118 -2.55 -13.17 20.12
N GLY A 119 -1.42 -13.87 20.03
CA GLY A 119 -0.11 -13.25 19.76
C GLY A 119 -0.04 -12.60 18.38
N ARG A 120 -0.54 -13.30 17.35
CA ARG A 120 -0.57 -12.79 15.96
C ARG A 120 -1.51 -11.60 15.80
N ILE A 121 -2.66 -11.63 16.47
CA ILE A 121 -3.60 -10.49 16.50
C ILE A 121 -2.91 -9.29 17.14
N LEU A 122 -2.28 -9.47 18.31
CA LEU A 122 -1.59 -8.39 18.99
C LEU A 122 -0.44 -7.80 18.15
N GLU A 123 0.34 -8.65 17.47
CA GLU A 123 1.40 -8.19 16.57
C GLU A 123 0.83 -7.36 15.41
N THR A 124 -0.26 -7.82 14.79
CA THR A 124 -0.92 -7.11 13.69
C THR A 124 -1.47 -5.76 14.16
N VAL A 125 -2.13 -5.72 15.33
CA VAL A 125 -2.64 -4.48 15.93
C VAL A 125 -1.49 -3.51 16.22
N LYS A 126 -0.37 -3.98 16.78
CA LYS A 126 0.81 -3.13 17.01
C LYS A 126 1.37 -2.54 15.71
N LYS A 127 1.41 -3.32 14.63
CA LYS A 127 1.83 -2.83 13.30
C LYS A 127 0.88 -1.77 12.77
N LEU A 128 -0.44 -1.98 12.90
CA LEU A 128 -1.46 -1.00 12.51
C LEU A 128 -1.35 0.30 13.32
N GLU A 129 -1.20 0.21 14.65
CA GLU A 129 -1.02 1.39 15.50
C GLU A 129 0.26 2.17 15.15
N THR A 130 1.36 1.44 14.89
CA THR A 130 2.62 2.06 14.48
C THR A 130 2.44 2.78 13.15
N TRP A 131 1.86 2.11 12.15
CA TRP A 131 1.56 2.70 10.85
C TRP A 131 0.68 3.94 10.97
N TYR A 132 -0.38 3.90 11.78
CA TYR A 132 -1.28 5.03 12.00
C TYR A 132 -0.56 6.23 12.65
N ARG A 133 0.36 5.99 13.59
CA ARG A 133 1.15 7.04 14.24
C ARG A 133 2.22 7.65 13.32
N THR A 134 2.67 6.91 12.32
CA THR A 134 3.66 7.38 11.33
C THR A 134 3.02 8.05 10.11
N LEU A 135 1.70 8.25 10.10
CA LEU A 135 1.04 8.94 9.02
C LEU A 135 1.59 10.37 8.86
N PRO A 136 1.86 10.83 7.63
CA PRO A 136 2.31 12.19 7.41
C PRO A 136 1.22 13.18 7.80
N ASP A 137 1.62 14.38 8.22
CA ASP A 137 0.71 15.43 8.70
C ASP A 137 -0.45 15.72 7.73
N THR A 138 -0.18 15.61 6.43
CA THR A 138 -1.15 15.81 5.34
C THR A 138 -2.30 14.80 5.30
N LEU A 139 -2.13 13.66 5.94
CA LEU A 139 -3.11 12.57 6.02
C LEU A 139 -3.74 12.44 7.42
N LEU A 140 -3.36 13.30 8.37
CA LEU A 140 -4.03 13.35 9.66
C LEU A 140 -5.49 13.80 9.51
N PRO A 141 -6.41 13.30 10.35
CA PRO A 141 -7.84 13.65 10.28
C PRO A 141 -8.12 15.15 10.14
N SER A 142 -7.34 15.98 10.83
CA SER A 142 -7.49 17.45 10.84
C SER A 142 -7.08 18.14 9.55
N ASN A 143 -6.31 17.46 8.69
CA ASN A 143 -5.66 18.05 7.52
C ASN A 143 -6.13 17.41 6.20
N ILE A 144 -7.10 16.49 6.24
CA ILE A 144 -7.66 15.86 5.03
C ILE A 144 -8.45 16.89 4.23
N VAL A 145 -8.05 17.06 2.96
CA VAL A 145 -8.69 17.99 2.01
C VAL A 145 -9.44 17.22 0.92
N PHE A 146 -9.04 15.98 0.61
CA PHE A 146 -9.57 15.21 -0.52
C PHE A 146 -10.32 13.94 -0.11
N PRO A 147 -11.43 13.59 -0.79
CA PRO A 147 -12.19 12.36 -0.51
C PRO A 147 -11.35 11.08 -0.59
N SER A 148 -10.32 11.06 -1.44
CA SER A 148 -9.40 9.92 -1.54
C SER A 148 -8.61 9.68 -0.25
N GLN A 149 -8.31 10.72 0.52
CA GLN A 149 -7.57 10.62 1.78
C GLN A 149 -8.49 10.10 2.91
N LEU A 150 -9.79 10.37 2.86
CA LEU A 150 -10.77 9.85 3.83
C LEU A 150 -10.84 8.32 3.86
N LYS A 151 -10.50 7.64 2.76
CA LYS A 151 -10.48 6.16 2.72
C LYS A 151 -9.37 5.53 3.57
N LEU A 152 -8.49 6.34 4.16
CA LEU A 152 -7.42 5.91 5.07
C LEU A 152 -7.81 6.03 6.55
N GLN A 153 -8.94 6.69 6.85
CA GLN A 153 -9.46 6.91 8.20
C GLN A 153 -10.29 5.72 8.68
#